data_AF-A0A2P8I526-F1
#
_entry.id   AF-A0A2P8I526-F1
#
_cell.length_a   1.000
_cell.length_b   1.000
_cell.length_c   1.000
_cell.angle_alpha   90.00
_cell.angle_beta   90.00
_cell.angle_gamma   90.00
#
_symmetry.space_group_name_H-M   'P 1'
#
loop_
_entity.id
_entity.type
_entity.pdbx_description
1 polymer ?
#
loop_
_entity_poly.entity_id
_entity_poly.type
_entity_poly.pdbx_seq_one_letter_code
_entity_poly.pdbx_strand_id
1 'polypeptide(L)'
;MSLRTGTRKRKLNGRFAAFTAAASVTAMAATMVAAGGQSAYAAVGCRVDYAVTNQWGGGFGANVTITNLGDALSSWTLEWTFTAGQRVDQLWGGEFSQSGSTVTVRNTSWNGSLATGASTTPGFNGSWSGSNPAPTSFKLNGVACTGSTTGTSTSTSTSTTSRTTTTTTTTTSSNPGGGGDGSGPWPTDAGSVHQT
;
A
#
# COMPACT_ATOMS: atom_id res chain seq x y z
N MET A 1 33.16 -89.45 10.27
CA MET A 1 34.57 -89.02 10.14
C MET A 1 34.74 -88.38 8.77
N SER A 2 34.96 -87.07 8.70
CA SER A 2 36.28 -86.45 8.38
C SER A 2 36.58 -86.45 6.88
N LEU A 3 37.08 -85.41 6.21
CA LEU A 3 37.66 -84.15 6.64
C LEU A 3 37.60 -83.13 5.48
N ARG A 4 37.60 -81.88 5.92
CA ARG A 4 37.83 -80.58 5.26
C ARG A 4 38.90 -80.57 4.17
N THR A 5 38.84 -79.58 3.26
CA THR A 5 39.89 -78.59 2.85
C THR A 5 39.27 -77.76 1.70
N GLY A 6 39.00 -76.45 1.73
CA GLY A 6 39.87 -75.29 1.98
C GLY A 6 40.50 -74.81 0.65
N THR A 7 40.38 -73.52 0.28
CA THR A 7 41.45 -72.63 -0.28
C THR A 7 40.97 -71.53 -1.27
N ARG A 8 41.07 -70.29 -0.77
CA ARG A 8 41.51 -68.98 -1.35
C ARG A 8 40.72 -68.16 -2.40
N LYS A 9 40.77 -66.85 -2.06
CA LYS A 9 40.44 -65.60 -2.75
C LYS A 9 41.39 -65.27 -3.93
N ARG A 10 40.89 -64.51 -4.91
CA ARG A 10 41.39 -63.17 -5.39
C ARG A 10 40.60 -62.73 -6.65
N LYS A 11 39.93 -61.57 -6.61
CA LYS A 11 40.36 -60.26 -7.17
C LYS A 11 40.56 -60.26 -8.70
N LEU A 12 39.77 -59.48 -9.44
CA LEU A 12 40.30 -58.38 -10.25
C LEU A 12 39.18 -57.45 -10.77
N ASN A 13 39.49 -56.15 -10.74
CA ASN A 13 38.70 -55.05 -11.32
C ASN A 13 38.87 -55.01 -12.85
N GLY A 14 37.80 -54.67 -13.58
CA GLY A 14 37.82 -54.25 -14.98
C GLY A 14 36.85 -53.08 -15.19
N ARG A 15 37.33 -52.03 -15.85
CA ARG A 15 36.78 -50.66 -15.92
C ARG A 15 36.24 -50.36 -17.34
N PHE A 16 35.11 -49.64 -17.44
CA PHE A 16 34.65 -48.69 -18.49
C PHE A 16 34.63 -49.17 -19.97
N ALA A 17 33.68 -48.86 -20.87
CA ALA A 17 32.59 -47.89 -20.93
C ALA A 17 31.53 -48.30 -21.99
N ALA A 18 30.30 -47.86 -21.71
CA ALA A 18 29.15 -47.46 -22.56
C ALA A 18 29.02 -47.90 -24.04
N PHE A 19 27.82 -48.43 -24.37
CA PHE A 19 27.06 -48.04 -25.57
C PHE A 19 25.55 -48.06 -25.26
N THR A 20 24.87 -47.04 -25.79
CA THR A 20 23.48 -46.59 -25.62
C THR A 20 22.42 -47.49 -26.29
N ALA A 21 21.23 -47.65 -25.68
CA ALA A 21 19.93 -47.56 -26.36
C ALA A 21 18.76 -47.72 -25.37
N ALA A 22 17.68 -46.99 -25.62
CA ALA A 22 16.56 -46.73 -24.74
C ALA A 22 15.52 -47.87 -24.63
N ALA A 23 14.91 -48.01 -23.44
CA ALA A 23 13.49 -48.38 -23.29
C ALA A 23 12.99 -47.96 -21.89
N SER A 24 11.90 -47.22 -21.90
CA SER A 24 11.22 -46.54 -20.80
C SER A 24 10.49 -47.47 -19.82
N VAL A 25 10.69 -47.29 -18.51
CA VAL A 25 9.63 -47.39 -17.48
C VAL A 25 9.82 -46.26 -16.48
N THR A 26 8.86 -45.35 -16.50
CA THR A 26 8.66 -44.23 -15.59
C THR A 26 8.28 -44.71 -14.20
N ALA A 27 9.08 -44.37 -13.20
CA ALA A 27 8.63 -44.25 -11.81
C ALA A 27 9.46 -43.14 -11.13
N MET A 28 9.23 -41.89 -11.53
CA MET A 28 9.69 -40.74 -10.77
C MET A 28 8.79 -40.61 -9.54
N ALA A 29 9.17 -41.24 -8.44
CA ALA A 29 8.66 -40.88 -7.12
C ALA A 29 9.32 -39.56 -6.70
N ALA A 30 8.90 -38.46 -7.33
CA ALA A 30 9.16 -37.13 -6.83
C ALA A 30 8.24 -36.93 -5.62
N THR A 31 8.73 -37.26 -4.42
CA THR A 31 8.14 -36.79 -3.17
C THR A 31 8.37 -35.29 -3.09
N MET A 32 7.54 -34.54 -3.81
CA MET A 32 7.49 -33.10 -3.68
C MET A 32 6.86 -32.85 -2.33
N VAL A 33 7.71 -32.52 -1.35
CA VAL A 33 7.28 -31.89 -0.11
C VAL A 33 6.62 -30.58 -0.52
N ALA A 34 5.31 -30.62 -0.74
CA ALA A 34 4.48 -29.43 -0.69
C ALA A 34 4.53 -28.94 0.76
N ALA A 35 5.61 -28.24 1.10
CA ALA A 35 5.59 -27.23 2.12
C ALA A 35 4.68 -26.11 1.60
N GLY A 36 3.38 -26.40 1.54
CA GLY A 36 2.37 -25.36 1.63
C GLY A 36 2.55 -24.78 3.02
N GLY A 37 3.38 -23.74 3.10
CA GLY A 37 3.49 -22.87 4.25
C GLY A 37 2.11 -22.31 4.53
N GLN A 38 1.33 -23.04 5.31
CA GLN A 38 0.23 -22.49 6.04
C GLN A 38 0.88 -21.66 7.14
N SER A 39 1.20 -20.41 6.78
CA SER A 39 1.42 -19.35 7.77
C SER A 39 0.29 -19.46 8.78
N ALA A 40 0.64 -19.67 10.04
CA ALA A 40 -0.32 -19.77 11.11
C ALA A 40 -1.20 -18.51 11.10
N TYR A 41 -2.44 -18.64 10.65
CA TYR A 41 -3.45 -17.61 10.76
C TYR A 41 -3.88 -17.57 12.23
N ALA A 42 -3.18 -16.78 13.04
CA ALA A 42 -3.58 -16.52 14.42
C ALA A 42 -3.07 -15.17 14.96
N ALA A 43 -2.93 -14.17 14.10
CA ALA A 43 -2.94 -12.78 14.54
C ALA A 43 -3.87 -11.99 13.62
N VAL A 44 -4.72 -11.15 14.21
CA VAL A 44 -5.46 -10.11 13.50
C VAL A 44 -4.39 -9.23 12.81
N GLY A 45 -4.04 -9.55 11.56
CA GLY A 45 -2.81 -9.04 10.96
C GLY A 45 -2.88 -7.57 10.55
N CYS A 46 -4.08 -7.04 10.41
CA CYS A 46 -4.31 -5.70 9.89
C CYS A 46 -5.76 -5.25 10.06
N ARG A 47 -5.92 -3.93 10.02
CA ARG A 47 -7.18 -3.24 9.79
C ARG A 47 -7.04 -2.40 8.52
N VAL A 48 -8.06 -2.41 7.68
CA VAL A 48 -8.08 -1.64 6.43
C VAL A 48 -9.33 -0.78 6.39
N ASP A 49 -9.15 0.52 6.28
CA ASP A 49 -10.24 1.46 6.01
C ASP A 49 -10.22 1.83 4.54
N TYR A 50 -11.35 1.59 3.88
CA TYR A 50 -11.57 2.00 2.51
C TYR A 50 -12.56 3.16 2.50
N ALA A 51 -12.14 4.32 2.02
CA ALA A 51 -12.96 5.52 1.94
C ALA A 51 -12.97 6.08 0.53
N VAL A 52 -14.15 6.15 -0.10
CA VAL A 52 -14.34 6.91 -1.33
C VAL A 52 -14.33 8.39 -0.97
N THR A 53 -13.30 9.11 -1.41
CA THR A 53 -13.08 10.53 -1.07
C THR A 53 -13.87 11.47 -1.96
N ASN A 54 -14.08 11.09 -3.22
CA ASN A 54 -14.90 11.82 -4.16
C ASN A 54 -15.43 10.88 -5.26
N GLN A 55 -16.58 11.17 -5.84
CA GLN A 55 -17.15 10.38 -6.93
C GLN A 55 -17.81 11.29 -7.96
N TRP A 56 -17.68 10.93 -9.24
CA TRP A 56 -18.28 11.64 -10.37
C TRP A 56 -18.85 10.63 -11.38
N GLY A 57 -19.43 11.15 -12.47
CA GLY A 57 -19.95 10.31 -13.54
C GLY A 57 -18.87 9.39 -14.12
N GLY A 58 -18.98 8.08 -13.85
CA GLY A 58 -18.07 7.05 -14.36
C GLY A 58 -16.73 6.91 -13.63
N GLY A 59 -16.42 7.76 -12.64
CA GLY A 59 -15.15 7.70 -11.90
C GLY A 59 -15.28 8.00 -10.41
N PHE A 60 -14.24 7.65 -9.66
CA PHE A 60 -14.16 7.89 -8.22
C PHE A 60 -12.70 7.97 -7.76
N GLY A 61 -12.47 8.69 -6.67
CA GLY A 61 -11.23 8.67 -5.90
C GLY A 61 -11.45 7.95 -4.57
N ALA A 62 -10.46 7.16 -4.13
CA ALA A 62 -10.52 6.48 -2.85
C ALA A 62 -9.16 6.46 -2.14
N ASN A 63 -9.21 6.51 -0.81
CA ASN A 63 -8.08 6.29 0.07
C ASN A 63 -8.24 4.93 0.75
N VAL A 64 -7.13 4.22 0.92
CA VAL A 64 -7.08 2.91 1.56
C VAL A 64 -6.06 2.98 2.70
N THR A 65 -6.53 3.15 3.92
CA THR A 65 -5.66 3.19 5.10
C THR A 65 -5.42 1.77 5.59
N ILE A 66 -4.15 1.39 5.68
CA ILE A 66 -3.69 0.08 6.18
C ILE A 66 -3.06 0.32 7.54
N THR A 67 -3.63 -0.24 8.59
CA THR A 67 -3.04 -0.27 9.94
C THR A 67 -2.51 -1.66 10.22
N ASN A 68 -1.22 -1.78 10.52
CA ASN A 68 -0.62 -3.04 10.93
C ASN A 68 -0.97 -3.31 12.40
N LEU A 69 -1.66 -4.42 12.68
CA LEU A 69 -2.01 -4.83 14.04
C LEU A 69 -1.22 -6.06 14.51
N GLY A 70 -0.37 -6.62 13.63
CA GLY A 70 0.52 -7.73 13.92
C GLY A 70 1.97 -7.31 14.05
N ASP A 71 2.88 -8.24 13.76
CA ASP A 71 4.33 -8.02 13.77
C ASP A 71 4.76 -6.95 12.78
N ALA A 72 5.87 -6.27 13.07
CA ALA A 72 6.44 -5.25 12.18
C ALA A 72 6.75 -5.83 10.80
N LEU A 73 6.35 -5.11 9.75
CA LEU A 73 6.53 -5.48 8.36
C LEU A 73 7.67 -4.67 7.74
N SER A 74 8.53 -5.31 6.96
CA SER A 74 9.54 -4.64 6.13
C SER A 74 9.02 -4.24 4.75
N SER A 75 7.96 -4.93 4.29
CA SER A 75 7.22 -4.65 3.07
C SER A 75 5.74 -5.01 3.25
N TRP A 76 4.87 -4.37 2.48
CA TRP A 76 3.45 -4.66 2.50
C TRP A 76 2.89 -4.81 1.10
N THR A 77 1.96 -5.74 0.97
CA THR A 77 1.16 -6.01 -0.22
C THR A 77 -0.28 -6.15 0.21
N LEU A 78 -1.12 -5.22 -0.22
CA LEU A 78 -2.56 -5.24 0.01
C LEU A 78 -3.26 -5.87 -1.20
N GLU A 79 -4.19 -6.78 -0.94
CA GLU A 79 -5.05 -7.40 -1.95
C GLU A 79 -6.52 -7.19 -1.59
N TRP A 80 -7.35 -6.83 -2.57
CA TRP A 80 -8.81 -6.86 -2.44
C TRP A 80 -9.49 -7.21 -3.76
N THR A 81 -10.79 -7.45 -3.71
CA THR A 81 -11.60 -7.77 -4.90
C THR A 81 -12.75 -6.78 -5.05
N PHE A 82 -12.88 -6.19 -6.23
CA PHE A 82 -14.05 -5.41 -6.61
C PHE A 82 -15.22 -6.31 -7.01
N THR A 83 -16.43 -5.97 -6.58
CA THR A 83 -17.62 -6.82 -6.78
C THR A 83 -18.54 -6.35 -7.90
N ALA A 84 -18.37 -5.12 -8.40
CA ALA A 84 -19.23 -4.53 -9.42
C ALA A 84 -18.46 -4.03 -10.65
N GLY A 85 -17.34 -4.67 -10.99
CA GLY A 85 -16.59 -4.38 -12.21
C GLY A 85 -15.72 -3.12 -12.16
N GLN A 86 -15.51 -2.54 -10.98
CA GLN A 86 -14.66 -1.35 -10.85
C GLN A 86 -13.21 -1.61 -11.30
N ARG A 87 -12.54 -0.56 -11.77
CA ARG A 87 -11.13 -0.59 -12.22
C ARG A 87 -10.32 0.51 -11.54
N VAL A 88 -9.06 0.22 -11.26
CA VAL A 88 -8.09 1.23 -10.83
C VAL A 88 -7.43 1.81 -12.07
N ASP A 89 -7.47 3.14 -12.23
CA ASP A 89 -6.90 3.84 -13.37
C ASP A 89 -5.51 4.42 -13.03
N GLN A 90 -5.37 4.97 -11.83
CA GLN A 90 -4.11 5.52 -11.32
C GLN A 90 -4.03 5.37 -9.79
N LEU A 91 -2.87 4.98 -9.27
CA LEU A 91 -2.63 4.86 -7.83
C LEU A 91 -1.37 5.61 -7.41
N TRP A 92 -1.39 6.20 -6.23
CA TRP A 92 -0.25 6.83 -5.56
C TRP A 92 -0.03 6.22 -4.17
N GLY A 93 1.20 6.34 -3.67
CA GLY A 93 1.59 5.71 -2.39
C GLY A 93 1.78 4.19 -2.48
N GLY A 94 1.83 3.63 -3.69
CA GLY A 94 2.06 2.21 -3.96
C GLY A 94 2.19 1.94 -5.46
N GLU A 95 2.44 0.68 -5.81
CA GLU A 95 2.38 0.19 -7.19
C GLU A 95 1.25 -0.84 -7.27
N PHE A 96 0.40 -0.77 -8.29
CA PHE A 96 -0.75 -1.65 -8.42
C PHE A 96 -0.69 -2.55 -9.64
N SER A 97 -1.34 -3.70 -9.52
CA SER A 97 -1.70 -4.57 -10.64
C SER A 97 -3.13 -5.03 -10.43
N GLN A 98 -3.92 -5.08 -11.51
CA GLN A 98 -5.29 -5.57 -11.47
C GLN A 98 -5.47 -6.69 -12.49
N SER A 99 -5.98 -7.84 -12.02
CA SER A 99 -6.32 -8.99 -12.85
C SER A 99 -7.78 -9.35 -12.61
N GLY A 100 -8.63 -9.15 -13.63
CA GLY A 100 -10.08 -9.27 -13.47
C GLY A 100 -10.61 -8.30 -12.41
N SER A 101 -11.22 -8.83 -11.36
CA SER A 101 -11.73 -8.05 -10.22
C SER A 101 -10.72 -7.88 -9.08
N THR A 102 -9.62 -8.64 -9.08
CA THR A 102 -8.64 -8.63 -7.99
C THR A 102 -7.61 -7.54 -8.23
N VAL A 103 -7.42 -6.69 -7.22
CA VAL A 103 -6.41 -5.63 -7.19
C VAL A 103 -5.36 -6.01 -6.17
N THR A 104 -4.10 -5.90 -6.55
CA THR A 104 -2.94 -6.06 -5.70
C THR A 104 -2.14 -4.75 -5.70
N VAL A 105 -1.87 -4.20 -4.51
CA VAL A 105 -1.08 -3.00 -4.32
C VAL A 105 0.11 -3.32 -3.43
N ARG A 106 1.32 -3.07 -3.93
CA ARG A 106 2.57 -3.24 -3.19
C ARG A 106 3.13 -1.88 -2.78
N ASN A 107 3.89 -1.88 -1.70
CA ASN A 107 4.64 -0.70 -1.29
C ASN A 107 5.62 -0.23 -2.37
N THR A 108 5.92 1.06 -2.36
CA THR A 108 7.09 1.63 -3.03
C THR A 108 8.34 1.46 -2.17
N SER A 109 9.52 1.69 -2.73
CA SER A 109 10.80 1.50 -2.03
C SER A 109 10.93 2.30 -0.71
N TRP A 110 10.24 3.43 -0.57
CA TRP A 110 10.37 4.33 0.57
C TRP A 110 9.30 4.15 1.65
N ASN A 111 8.22 3.39 1.40
CA ASN A 111 7.12 3.18 2.36
C ASN A 111 6.83 1.73 2.70
N GLY A 112 7.79 0.81 2.51
CA GLY A 112 7.60 -0.61 2.84
C GLY A 112 7.55 -0.93 4.33
N SER A 113 8.33 -0.20 5.14
CA SER A 113 8.42 -0.46 6.57
C SER A 113 7.16 0.00 7.30
N LEU A 114 6.47 -0.91 7.97
CA LEU A 114 5.25 -0.65 8.72
C LEU A 114 5.32 -1.37 10.08
N ALA A 115 5.73 -0.63 11.12
CA ALA A 115 5.78 -1.14 12.47
C ALA A 115 4.40 -1.54 13.01
N THR A 116 4.35 -2.33 14.08
CA THR A 116 3.10 -2.64 14.79
C THR A 116 2.42 -1.34 15.24
N GLY A 117 1.13 -1.21 14.95
CA GLY A 117 0.31 -0.02 15.20
C GLY A 117 0.50 1.12 14.20
N ALA A 118 1.51 1.07 13.32
CA ALA A 118 1.73 2.09 12.30
C ALA A 118 0.72 1.94 11.15
N SER A 119 0.51 3.05 10.43
CA SER A 119 -0.40 3.09 9.27
C SER A 119 0.23 3.71 8.04
N THR A 120 -0.23 3.27 6.88
CA THR A 120 0.05 3.88 5.57
C THR A 120 -1.25 4.04 4.80
N THR A 121 -1.35 5.05 3.94
CA THR A 121 -2.60 5.37 3.22
C THR A 121 -2.32 5.61 1.73
N PRO A 122 -2.16 4.54 0.93
CA PRO A 122 -2.26 4.67 -0.52
C PRO A 122 -3.63 5.22 -0.93
N GLY A 123 -3.66 5.94 -2.06
CA GLY A 123 -4.89 6.45 -2.66
C GLY A 123 -4.89 6.24 -4.16
N PHE A 124 -6.06 6.22 -4.77
CA PHE A 124 -6.21 5.96 -6.20
C PHE A 124 -7.43 6.63 -6.81
N ASN A 125 -7.38 6.81 -8.13
CA ASN A 125 -8.53 7.10 -8.96
C ASN A 125 -8.91 5.84 -9.74
N GLY A 126 -10.20 5.59 -9.87
CA GLY A 126 -10.74 4.45 -10.57
C GLY A 126 -12.04 4.76 -11.30
N SER A 127 -12.48 3.79 -12.09
CA SER A 127 -13.69 3.84 -12.89
C SER A 127 -14.70 2.79 -12.43
N TRP A 128 -15.98 3.10 -12.61
CA TRP A 128 -17.10 2.25 -12.20
C TRP A 128 -18.27 2.39 -13.19
N SER A 129 -19.11 1.36 -13.27
CA SER A 129 -20.33 1.38 -14.07
C SER A 129 -21.51 0.82 -13.27
N GLY A 130 -22.64 1.52 -13.31
CA GLY A 130 -23.88 1.12 -12.63
C GLY A 130 -23.86 1.28 -11.11
N SER A 131 -22.90 0.67 -10.41
CA SER A 131 -22.75 0.77 -8.95
C SER A 131 -21.28 0.77 -8.52
N ASN A 132 -21.01 1.32 -7.33
CA ASN A 132 -19.66 1.38 -6.75
C ASN A 132 -19.66 0.92 -5.27
N PRO A 133 -19.93 -0.37 -5.00
CA PRO A 133 -19.82 -0.91 -3.64
C PRO A 133 -18.37 -0.98 -3.18
N ALA A 134 -18.12 -0.61 -1.93
CA ALA A 134 -16.80 -0.78 -1.31
C ALA A 134 -16.44 -2.27 -1.17
N PRO A 135 -15.17 -2.66 -1.37
CA PRO A 135 -14.71 -4.01 -1.07
C PRO A 135 -14.87 -4.33 0.42
N THR A 136 -15.24 -5.57 0.74
CA THR A 136 -15.45 -6.03 2.12
C THR A 136 -14.37 -6.97 2.63
N SER A 137 -13.52 -7.49 1.74
CA SER A 137 -12.46 -8.43 2.07
C SER A 137 -11.12 -7.89 1.59
N PHE A 138 -10.18 -7.81 2.51
CA PHE A 138 -8.80 -7.37 2.28
C PHE A 138 -7.82 -8.41 2.81
N LYS A 139 -6.67 -8.54 2.15
CA LYS A 139 -5.54 -9.31 2.66
C LYS A 139 -4.29 -8.46 2.67
N LEU A 140 -3.50 -8.54 3.74
CA LEU A 140 -2.17 -7.95 3.84
C LEU A 140 -1.13 -9.07 3.85
N ASN A 141 -0.21 -9.06 2.90
CA ASN A 141 0.81 -10.10 2.72
C ASN A 141 0.22 -11.53 2.68
N GLY A 142 -0.96 -11.67 2.08
CA GLY A 142 -1.71 -12.92 1.99
C GLY A 142 -2.58 -13.25 3.20
N VAL A 143 -2.45 -12.53 4.33
CA VAL A 143 -3.25 -12.74 5.54
C VAL A 143 -4.52 -11.88 5.50
N ALA A 144 -5.69 -12.46 5.73
CA ALA A 144 -6.95 -11.73 5.78
C ALA A 144 -6.94 -10.67 6.89
N CYS A 145 -7.32 -9.44 6.56
CA CYS A 145 -7.52 -8.38 7.54
C CYS A 145 -8.87 -8.59 8.23
N THR A 146 -8.84 -9.00 9.49
CA THR A 146 -10.02 -9.24 10.33
C THR A 146 -10.23 -8.13 11.38
N GLY A 147 -9.35 -7.13 11.43
CA GLY A 147 -9.54 -5.94 12.25
C GLY A 147 -10.67 -5.10 11.67
N SER A 148 -11.86 -5.20 12.26
CA SER A 148 -13.07 -4.60 11.71
C SER A 148 -12.93 -3.10 11.45
N THR A 149 -13.47 -2.67 10.31
CA THR A 149 -13.98 -1.32 10.10
C THR A 149 -15.18 -1.12 11.03
N THR A 150 -14.91 -0.72 12.28
CA THR A 150 -15.95 -0.06 13.07
C THR A 150 -16.24 1.28 12.41
N GLY A 151 -17.10 1.27 11.39
CA GLY A 151 -17.80 2.44 10.91
C GLY A 151 -18.80 2.87 11.99
N THR A 152 -18.32 3.50 13.06
CA THR A 152 -19.14 4.42 13.83
C THR A 152 -19.13 5.74 13.06
N SER A 153 -19.98 5.84 12.05
CA SER A 153 -20.38 7.13 11.50
C SER A 153 -21.26 7.81 12.53
N THR A 154 -20.66 8.38 13.58
CA THR A 154 -21.31 9.45 14.36
C THR A 154 -21.24 10.70 13.51
N SER A 155 -22.24 10.87 12.64
CA SER A 155 -22.48 12.13 11.94
C SER A 155 -22.94 13.17 12.96
N THR A 156 -21.99 13.85 13.61
CA THR A 156 -22.29 15.09 14.34
C THR A 156 -22.44 16.20 13.31
N SER A 157 -23.66 16.40 12.82
CA SER A 157 -24.04 17.55 11.99
C SER A 157 -24.05 18.81 12.86
N THR A 158 -22.94 19.54 12.91
CA THR A 158 -22.93 20.89 13.47
C THR A 158 -23.50 21.85 12.43
N SER A 159 -24.76 22.26 12.61
CA SER A 159 -25.46 23.26 11.80
C SER A 159 -24.81 24.64 11.95
N THR A 160 -24.10 25.08 10.92
CA THR A 160 -23.55 26.43 10.77
C THR A 160 -24.68 27.45 10.63
N THR A 161 -24.87 28.30 11.64
CA THR A 161 -25.78 29.46 11.57
C THR A 161 -25.04 30.64 10.93
N SER A 162 -25.44 31.02 9.71
CA SER A 162 -25.06 32.30 9.09
C SER A 162 -25.58 33.48 9.93
N ARG A 163 -24.73 34.46 10.21
CA ARG A 163 -25.15 35.82 10.59
C ARG A 163 -24.44 36.87 9.74
N THR A 164 -25.27 37.76 9.22
CA THR A 164 -25.05 38.87 8.29
C THR A 164 -24.18 40.01 8.85
N THR A 165 -23.49 40.65 7.91
CA THR A 165 -22.74 41.91 7.86
C THR A 165 -23.18 43.06 8.79
N THR A 166 -22.21 43.79 9.35
CA THR A 166 -22.35 45.23 9.66
C THR A 166 -20.98 45.92 9.61
N THR A 167 -20.87 46.92 8.73
CA THR A 167 -19.76 47.86 8.57
C THR A 167 -19.63 48.76 9.80
N THR A 168 -18.41 48.96 10.32
CA THR A 168 -18.14 50.04 11.29
C THR A 168 -16.75 50.61 11.06
N THR A 169 -16.73 51.87 10.64
CA THR A 169 -15.57 52.75 10.53
C THR A 169 -15.06 53.08 11.94
N THR A 170 -13.76 52.94 12.20
CA THR A 170 -13.16 53.43 13.46
C THR A 170 -11.79 54.02 13.20
N THR A 171 -11.74 55.35 13.28
CA THR A 171 -10.56 56.20 13.43
C THR A 171 -9.88 55.88 14.76
N THR A 172 -8.57 55.62 14.77
CA THR A 172 -7.80 55.54 16.02
C THR A 172 -6.46 56.25 15.85
N SER A 173 -6.43 57.41 16.50
CA SER A 173 -5.28 58.23 16.87
C SER A 173 -4.50 57.52 17.98
N SER A 174 -3.17 57.39 17.82
CA SER A 174 -2.22 57.46 18.94
C SER A 174 -0.77 57.22 18.49
N ASN A 175 0.09 58.19 18.82
CA ASN A 175 1.46 58.05 19.37
C ASN A 175 2.61 58.68 18.56
N PRO A 176 3.12 59.86 18.98
CA PRO A 176 4.48 60.30 18.69
C PRO A 176 5.39 60.01 19.90
N GLY A 177 6.26 59.01 19.76
CA GLY A 177 7.46 58.85 20.59
C GLY A 177 8.56 59.77 20.05
N GLY A 178 9.17 60.57 20.93
CA GLY A 178 10.11 61.61 20.56
C GLY A 178 11.57 61.19 20.39
N GLY A 179 12.34 62.13 19.85
CA GLY A 179 13.79 62.29 20.05
C GLY A 179 14.68 61.74 18.93
N GLY A 180 15.47 62.62 18.28
CA GLY A 180 16.62 62.22 17.48
C GLY A 180 16.84 62.95 16.15
N ASP A 181 17.13 64.24 16.22
CA ASP A 181 18.19 64.99 15.53
C ASP A 181 18.87 64.34 14.30
N GLY A 182 18.94 65.08 13.17
CA GLY A 182 20.00 64.85 12.16
C GLY A 182 19.63 65.05 10.69
N SER A 183 19.72 66.31 10.24
CA SER A 183 20.26 66.79 8.96
C SER A 183 20.28 65.91 7.69
N GLY A 184 19.64 66.39 6.62
CA GLY A 184 20.10 66.17 5.24
C GLY A 184 19.03 66.36 4.14
N PRO A 185 19.11 67.42 3.31
CA PRO A 185 18.28 67.55 2.10
C PRO A 185 19.09 67.26 0.83
N TRP A 186 18.58 66.42 -0.07
CA TRP A 186 18.84 66.48 -1.51
C TRP A 186 17.61 66.00 -2.30
N PRO A 187 17.08 66.80 -3.25
CA PRO A 187 15.89 66.46 -4.04
C PRO A 187 16.23 66.04 -5.48
N THR A 188 15.20 65.58 -6.20
CA THR A 188 15.06 65.40 -7.68
C THR A 188 15.84 64.22 -8.28
N ASP A 189 15.35 63.42 -9.22
CA ASP A 189 14.44 63.65 -10.35
C ASP A 189 13.98 62.31 -10.97
N ALA A 190 12.94 62.37 -11.80
CA ALA A 190 12.56 61.42 -12.87
C ALA A 190 12.00 60.03 -12.48
N GLY A 191 10.90 59.55 -13.07
CA GLY A 191 10.12 60.10 -14.16
C GLY A 191 8.95 59.20 -14.54
N SER A 192 7.91 59.86 -15.04
CA SER A 192 6.81 59.39 -15.88
C SER A 192 7.11 58.14 -16.73
N VAL A 193 6.13 57.24 -16.83
CA VAL A 193 5.33 57.14 -18.06
C VAL A 193 3.99 56.42 -17.84
N HIS A 194 2.95 57.15 -18.20
CA HIS A 194 1.61 56.72 -18.58
C HIS A 194 1.67 56.03 -19.96
N GLN A 195 0.78 55.05 -20.19
CA GLN A 195 -0.08 54.85 -21.37
C GLN A 195 -0.79 53.49 -21.20
N THR A 196 -2.12 53.50 -20.98
CA THR A 196 -3.20 53.32 -21.98
C THR A 196 -3.10 52.03 -22.76
#